data_AF-A0A1Q8YJU6-F1
#
_entry.id   AF-A0A1Q8YJU6-F1
#
_cell.length_a   1.000
_cell.length_b   1.000
_cell.length_c   1.000
_cell.angle_alpha   90.00
_cell.angle_beta   90.00
_cell.angle_gamma   90.00
#
_symmetry.space_group_name_H-M   'P 1'
#
loop_
_entity.id
_entity.type
_entity.pdbx_description
1 polymer ?
#
loop_
_entity_poly.entity_id
_entity_poly.type
_entity_poly.pdbx_seq_one_letter_code
_entity_poly.pdbx_strand_id
1 'polypeptide(L)' 'MVEGGIFSLVGCTVAPGFDFADFCLADRAALVAAFPQHQQIIQALTR' A
#
# COMPACT_ATOMS: atom_id res chain seq x y z
N MET A 1 -10.77 7.93 -13.51
CA MET A 1 -11.41 6.63 -13.21
C MET A 1 -12.88 6.76 -13.55
N VAL A 2 -13.48 5.76 -14.19
CA VAL A 2 -14.90 5.83 -14.58
C VAL A 2 -15.76 5.65 -13.33
N GLU A 3 -16.80 6.46 -13.18
CA GLU A 3 -17.74 6.34 -12.06
C GLU A 3 -18.40 4.95 -12.05
N GLY A 4 -18.34 4.26 -10.92
CA GLY A 4 -18.81 2.87 -10.79
C GLY A 4 -17.86 1.79 -11.34
N GLY A 5 -16.60 2.12 -11.66
CA GLY A 5 -15.61 1.13 -12.11
C GLY A 5 -15.31 0.08 -11.04
N ILE A 6 -15.55 -1.20 -11.37
CA ILE A 6 -15.31 -2.36 -10.48
C ILE A 6 -13.92 -2.99 -10.64
N PHE A 7 -13.17 -2.57 -11.66
CA PHE A 7 -11.82 -3.06 -11.93
C PHE A 7 -10.92 -1.92 -12.37
N SER A 8 -9.62 -2.11 -12.16
CA SER A 8 -8.57 -1.22 -12.65
C SER A 8 -7.44 -2.07 -13.20
N LEU A 9 -7.00 -1.78 -14.43
CA LEU A 9 -5.81 -2.36 -15.03
C LEU A 9 -4.72 -1.29 -15.03
N VAL A 10 -3.59 -1.59 -14.38
CA VAL A 10 -2.48 -0.64 -14.22
C VAL A 10 -1.16 -1.34 -14.54
N GLY A 11 -0.20 -0.56 -15.03
CA GLY A 11 1.21 -0.93 -15.11
C GLY A 11 2.01 -0.07 -14.14
N CYS A 12 3.01 -0.66 -13.47
CA CYS A 12 3.87 0.06 -12.54
C CYS A 12 5.33 -0.19 -12.92
N THR A 13 6.02 0.85 -13.40
CA THR A 13 7.45 0.79 -13.76
C THR A 13 8.27 1.27 -12.58
N VAL A 14 9.35 0.54 -12.25
CA VAL A 14 10.28 0.87 -11.16
C VAL A 14 11.68 1.03 -11.75
N ALA A 15 12.41 2.06 -11.31
CA ALA A 15 13.79 2.33 -11.72
C ALA A 15 14.62 2.80 -10.49
N PRO A 16 15.76 2.16 -10.16
CA PRO A 16 16.33 0.93 -10.75
C PRO A 16 15.36 -0.27 -10.71
N GLY A 17 15.68 -1.35 -11.43
CA GLY A 17 14.80 -2.52 -11.51
C GLY A 17 14.40 -3.03 -10.12
N PHE A 18 13.17 -3.54 -10.00
CA PHE A 18 12.66 -4.09 -8.75
C PHE A 18 13.57 -5.21 -8.23
N ASP A 19 13.95 -5.12 -6.94
CA ASP A 19 14.63 -6.17 -6.20
C ASP A 19 13.85 -6.49 -4.91
N PHE A 20 13.78 -7.76 -4.53
CA PHE A 20 13.18 -8.19 -3.28
C PHE A 20 13.93 -7.68 -2.05
N ALA A 21 15.24 -7.43 -2.18
CA ALA A 21 16.04 -6.83 -1.11
C ALA A 21 15.52 -5.43 -0.72
N ASP A 22 14.90 -4.72 -1.66
CA ASP A 22 14.33 -3.38 -1.45
C ASP A 22 12.84 -3.41 -1.07
N PHE A 23 12.20 -4.58 -1.15
CA PHE A 23 10.77 -4.73 -0.85
C PHE A 23 10.56 -5.17 0.60
N CYS A 24 9.79 -4.39 1.36
CA CYS A 24 9.34 -4.75 2.69
C CYS A 24 7.83 -4.51 2.83
N LEU A 25 7.08 -5.55 3.20
CA LEU A 25 5.68 -5.41 3.55
C LEU A 25 5.57 -5.03 5.02
N ALA A 26 5.04 -3.84 5.28
CA ALA A 26 4.91 -3.31 6.63
C ALA A 26 3.84 -4.06 7.45
N ASP A 27 4.09 -4.23 8.74
CA ASP A 27 3.13 -4.77 9.70
C ASP A 27 2.10 -3.71 10.10
N ARG A 28 0.81 -4.10 10.15
CA ARG A 28 -0.28 -3.18 10.50
C ARG A 28 -0.13 -2.62 11.91
N ALA A 29 0.16 -3.44 12.90
CA ALA A 29 0.24 -2.99 14.29
C ALA A 29 1.41 -2.02 14.49
N ALA A 30 2.55 -2.30 13.85
CA ALA A 30 3.69 -1.40 13.82
C ALA A 30 3.34 -0.04 13.19
N LEU A 31 2.63 -0.03 12.06
CA LEU A 31 2.19 1.20 11.39
C LEU A 31 1.20 2.01 12.24
N VAL A 32 0.23 1.36 12.89
CA VAL A 32 -0.75 2.06 13.75
C VAL A 32 -0.06 2.67 14.97
N ALA A 33 0.92 1.97 15.56
CA ALA A 33 1.69 2.49 16.68
C ALA A 33 2.54 3.71 16.29
N ALA A 34 3.13 3.71 15.10
CA ALA A 34 3.93 4.82 14.58
C ALA A 34 3.08 6.01 14.11
N PHE A 35 1.87 5.75 13.60
CA PHE A 35 0.99 6.76 12.99
C PHE A 35 -0.46 6.65 13.51
N PRO A 36 -0.69 6.88 14.81
CA PRO A 36 -2.00 6.66 15.43
C PRO A 36 -3.11 7.53 14.79
N GLN A 37 -2.80 8.75 14.35
CA GLN A 37 -3.74 9.63 13.68
C GLN A 37 -4.22 9.11 12.31
N HIS A 38 -3.52 8.14 11.70
CA HIS A 38 -3.85 7.55 10.41
C HIS A 38 -4.39 6.11 10.54
N GLN A 39 -4.77 5.68 11.74
CA GLN A 39 -5.23 4.33 12.01
C GLN A 39 -6.31 3.85 11.03
N GLN A 40 -7.29 4.71 10.71
CA GLN A 40 -8.41 4.32 9.84
C GLN A 40 -7.95 3.92 8.43
N ILE A 41 -7.08 4.72 7.80
CA ILE A 41 -6.60 4.41 6.44
C ILE A 41 -5.61 3.23 6.45
N ILE A 42 -4.78 3.13 7.49
CA ILE A 42 -3.85 1.99 7.66
C ILE A 42 -4.66 0.69 7.76
N GLN A 43 -5.71 0.65 8.59
CA GLN A 43 -6.56 -0.53 8.72
C GLN A 43 -7.29 -0.89 7.41
N ALA A 44 -7.72 0.10 6.64
CA ALA A 44 -8.38 -0.12 5.35
C ALA A 44 -7.45 -0.76 4.30
N LEU A 45 -6.18 -0.34 4.25
CA LEU A 45 -5.23 -0.71 3.20
C LEU A 45 -4.27 -1.86 3.56
N THR A 46 -4.24 -2.30 4.81
CA THR A 46 -3.41 -3.42 5.28
C THR A 46 -4.27 -4.61 5.72
N ARG A 47 -3.68 -5.75 6.09
CA ARG A 47 -4.38 -6.91 6.67
C ARG A 47 -3.74 -7.35 7.97
#